data_AF-W1YPY9-F1
#
_entry.id   AF-W1YPY9-F1
#
_cell.length_a   1.000
_cell.length_b   1.000
_cell.length_c   1.000
_cell.angle_alpha   90.00
_cell.angle_beta   90.00
_cell.angle_gamma   90.00
#
_symmetry.space_group_name_H-M   'P 1'
#
loop_
_entity.id
_entity.type
_entity.pdbx_description
1 polymer ?
#
loop_
_entity_poly.entity_id
_entity_poly.type
_entity_poly.pdbx_seq_one_letter_code
_entity_poly.pdbx_strand_id
1 'polypeptide(L)' 'MAQAAAGRLAPPRERTVTLPQGIPKLTLGWGAIAWVTDNLRQPNGPLAGQPFRMTEGQVRFTLWFYAL' A
#
# COMPACT_ATOMS: atom_id res chain seq x y z
N MET A 1 -14.09 13.08 17.14
CA MET A 1 -14.28 12.00 18.12
C MET A 1 -14.41 10.68 17.36
N ALA A 2 -13.29 10.02 17.03
CA ALA A 2 -13.31 8.68 16.44
C ALA A 2 -12.70 7.73 17.47
N GLN A 3 -13.58 6.97 18.13
CA GLN A 3 -13.21 6.08 19.21
C GLN A 3 -12.57 4.83 18.60
N ALA A 4 -11.27 4.63 18.84
CA ALA A 4 -10.62 3.37 18.54
C ALA A 4 -11.25 2.31 19.47
N ALA A 5 -11.99 1.36 18.88
CA ALA A 5 -12.46 0.19 19.61
C ALA A 5 -11.23 -0.54 20.14
N ALA A 6 -11.09 -0.61 21.46
CA ALA A 6 -10.06 -1.39 22.14
C ALA A 6 -10.40 -2.89 22.04
N GLY A 7 -10.39 -3.41 20.81
CA GLY A 7 -10.33 -4.85 20.56
C GLY A 7 -8.93 -5.34 20.89
N ARG A 8 -8.83 -6.53 21.50
CA ARG A 8 -7.59 -7.22 21.88
C ARG A 8 -6.48 -6.95 20.85
N LEU A 9 -5.54 -6.09 21.22
CA LEU A 9 -4.46 -5.70 20.30
C LEU A 9 -3.72 -6.96 19.86
N ALA A 10 -3.48 -7.11 18.56
CA ALA A 10 -2.73 -8.25 17.99
C ALA A 10 -1.41 -8.48 18.75
N PRO A 11 -0.81 -9.68 18.77
CA PRO A 11 0.51 -9.88 19.35
C PRO A 11 1.53 -8.84 18.85
N PRO A 12 2.49 -8.37 19.66
CA PRO A 12 3.38 -7.26 19.27
C PRO A 12 4.03 -7.41 17.88
N ARG A 13 4.43 -8.62 17.49
CA ARG A 13 5.00 -8.93 16.17
C ARG A 13 4.04 -8.75 14.99
N GLU A 14 2.73 -8.75 15.24
CA GLU A 14 1.67 -8.57 14.23
C GLU A 14 1.19 -7.11 14.15
N ARG A 15 1.70 -6.21 15.00
CA ARG A 15 1.37 -4.77 15.02
C ARG A 15 2.27 -3.94 14.09
N THR A 16 2.79 -4.55 13.03
CA THR A 16 3.68 -3.86 12.07
C THR A 16 2.90 -3.08 11.03
N VAL A 17 1.61 -3.36 10.86
CA VAL A 17 0.72 -2.59 9.98
C VAL A 17 0.18 -1.38 10.74
N THR A 18 0.76 -0.22 10.46
CA THR A 18 0.41 1.05 11.12
C THR A 18 -0.42 1.99 10.25
N LEU A 19 -0.71 1.59 9.00
CA LEU A 19 -1.54 2.38 8.09
C LEU A 19 -2.99 2.50 8.59
N PRO A 20 -3.67 3.63 8.34
CA PRO A 20 -5.10 3.73 8.61
C PRO A 20 -5.89 2.68 7.83
N GLN A 21 -7.05 2.30 8.36
CA GLN A 21 -7.94 1.37 7.68
C GLN A 21 -8.55 2.03 6.43
N GLY A 22 -8.77 1.22 5.39
CA GLY A 22 -9.32 1.68 4.13
C GLY A 22 -8.33 2.48 3.27
N ILE A 23 -8.87 3.36 2.43
CA ILE A 23 -8.13 4.24 1.51
C ILE A 23 -8.42 5.71 1.85
N PRO A 24 -7.49 6.63 1.60
CA PRO A 24 -7.73 8.06 1.79
C PRO A 24 -8.82 8.57 0.84
N LYS A 25 -9.56 9.61 1.28
CA LYS A 25 -10.64 10.22 0.49
C LYS A 25 -10.10 10.88 -0.79
N LEU A 26 -8.94 11.53 -0.71
CA LEU A 26 -8.25 12.19 -1.80
C LEU A 26 -6.78 11.75 -1.78
N THR A 27 -6.23 11.37 -2.93
CA THR A 27 -4.84 10.93 -3.04
C THR A 27 -4.32 11.08 -4.47
N LEU A 28 -3.05 11.47 -4.60
CA LEU A 28 -2.31 11.44 -5.86
C LEU A 28 -1.73 10.04 -6.16
N GLY A 29 -1.83 9.10 -5.22
CA GLY A 29 -1.22 7.78 -5.31
C GLY A 29 -1.72 6.95 -6.49
N TRP A 30 -2.94 7.20 -6.98
CA TRP A 30 -3.45 6.53 -8.18
C TRP A 30 -2.59 6.80 -9.42
N GLY A 31 -2.11 8.04 -9.59
CA GLY A 31 -1.22 8.39 -10.70
C GLY A 31 0.13 7.68 -10.60
N ALA A 32 0.68 7.59 -9.39
CA ALA A 32 1.92 6.86 -9.13
C ALA A 32 1.76 5.35 -9.43
N ILE A 33 0.65 4.74 -9.02
CA ILE A 33 0.35 3.32 -9.28
C ILE A 33 0.19 3.06 -10.78
N ALA A 34 -0.51 3.94 -11.50
CA ALA A 34 -0.65 3.83 -12.95
C ALA A 34 0.72 3.89 -13.64
N TRP A 35 1.53 4.89 -13.29
CA TRP A 35 2.88 5.01 -13.84
C TRP A 35 3.74 3.77 -13.56
N VAL A 36 3.72 3.25 -12.33
CA VAL A 36 4.42 2.02 -11.95
C VAL A 36 3.99 0.84 -12.82
N THR A 37 2.68 0.67 -12.99
CA THR A 37 2.09 -0.45 -13.75
C THR A 37 2.49 -0.40 -15.22
N ASP A 38 2.53 0.80 -15.80
CA ASP A 38 2.79 0.98 -17.23
C ASP A 38 4.29 0.97 -17.58
N ASN A 39 5.16 1.38 -16.64
CA ASN A 39 6.57 1.66 -16.94
C ASN A 39 7.56 0.71 -16.27
N LEU A 40 7.23 0.11 -15.12
CA LEU A 40 8.19 -0.71 -14.39
C LEU A 40 8.20 -2.17 -14.86
N ARG A 41 9.42 -2.66 -15.10
CA ARG A 41 9.72 -4.08 -15.33
C ARG A 41 10.63 -4.60 -14.23
N GLN A 42 10.44 -5.87 -13.89
CA GLN A 42 11.23 -6.52 -12.85
C GLN A 42 12.68 -6.71 -13.33
N PRO A 43 13.68 -6.24 -12.58
CA PRO A 43 15.07 -6.25 -13.04
C PRO A 43 15.70 -7.65 -12.99
N ASN A 44 15.20 -8.53 -12.12
CA ASN A 44 15.78 -9.83 -11.85
C ASN A 44 14.75 -10.80 -11.22
N GLY A 45 15.20 -12.02 -10.93
CA GLY A 45 14.42 -13.06 -10.27
C GLY A 45 13.51 -13.86 -11.22
N PRO A 46 12.60 -14.69 -10.67
CA PRO A 46 11.75 -15.59 -11.45
C PRO A 46 10.82 -14.90 -12.46
N LEU A 47 10.54 -13.61 -12.26
CA LEU A 47 9.65 -12.80 -13.11
C LEU A 47 10.41 -11.68 -13.82
N ALA A 48 11.74 -11.78 -13.95
CA ALA A 48 12.55 -10.77 -14.62
C ALA A 48 12.01 -10.43 -16.02
N GLY A 49 12.02 -9.14 -16.36
CA GLY A 49 11.51 -8.60 -17.62
C GLY A 49 9.98 -8.49 -17.70
N GLN A 50 9.23 -9.11 -16.78
CA GLN A 50 7.77 -8.96 -16.72
C GLN A 50 7.38 -7.62 -16.07
N PRO A 51 6.18 -7.09 -16.38
CA PRO A 51 5.65 -5.92 -15.69
C PRO A 51 5.63 -6.11 -14.17
N PHE A 52 5.98 -5.06 -13.44
CA PHE A 52 5.91 -5.07 -11.98
C PHE A 52 4.45 -5.00 -11.53
N ARG A 53 4.04 -5.92 -10.65
CA ARG A 53 2.70 -5.94 -10.07
C ARG A 53 2.79 -5.63 -8.58
N MET A 54 2.16 -4.54 -8.18
CA MET A 54 2.10 -4.16 -6.77
C MET A 54 1.23 -5.14 -5.98
N THR A 55 1.66 -5.46 -4.77
CA THR A 55 0.79 -6.15 -3.80
C THR A 55 -0.25 -5.19 -3.26
N GLU A 56 -1.34 -5.73 -2.71
CA GLU A 56 -2.38 -4.91 -2.08
C GLU A 56 -1.81 -4.00 -0.98
N GLY A 57 -0.87 -4.50 -0.18
CA GLY A 57 -0.20 -3.71 0.86
C GLY A 57 0.63 -2.56 0.28
N GLN A 58 1.35 -2.79 -0.82
CA GLN A 58 2.09 -1.73 -1.51
C GLN A 58 1.15 -0.69 -2.11
N VAL A 59 0.04 -1.11 -2.73
CA VAL A 59 -1.01 -0.20 -3.23
C VAL A 59 -1.54 0.67 -2.08
N ARG A 60 -2.00 0.06 -0.99
CA ARG A 60 -2.53 0.80 0.17
C ARG A 60 -1.51 1.76 0.75
N PHE A 61 -0.25 1.33 0.86
CA PHE A 61 0.84 2.19 1.29
C PHE A 61 1.01 3.40 0.36
N THR A 62 1.08 3.19 -0.96
CA THR A 62 1.23 4.28 -1.94
C THR A 62 0.05 5.25 -1.92
N LEU A 63 -1.18 4.76 -1.76
CA LEU A 63 -2.36 5.62 -1.64
C LEU A 63 -2.26 6.52 -0.41
N TRP A 64 -1.92 5.97 0.75
CA TRP A 64 -1.76 6.74 1.99
C TRP A 64 -0.54 7.66 1.97
N PHE A 65 0.55 7.26 1.32
CA PHE A 65 1.76 8.07 1.19
C PHE A 65 1.50 9.37 0.42
N TYR A 66 0.58 9.34 -0.54
CA TYR A 66 0.16 10.49 -1.35
C TYR A 66 -1.23 11.05 -0.97
N ALA A 67 -1.69 10.82 0.26
CA ALA A 67 -2.94 11.40 0.75
C ALA A 67 -2.85 12.93 0.87
N LEU A 68 -3.98 13.63 0.64
CA LEU A 68 -4.12 15.09 0.71
C LEU A 68 -4.89 15.54 1.96
#